data_AF-A0A9X9XDI6-F1
#
_entry.id   AF-A0A9X9XDI6-F1
#
_cell.length_a   1.000
_cell.length_b   1.000
_cell.length_c   1.000
_cell.angle_alpha   90.00
_cell.angle_beta   90.00
_cell.angle_gamma   90.00
#
_symmetry.space_group_name_H-M   'P 1'
#
loop_
_entity.id
_entity.type
_entity.pdbx_description
1 polymer ?
#
loop_
_entity_poly.entity_id
_entity_poly.type
_entity_poly.pdbx_seq_one_letter_code
_entity_poly.pdbx_strand_id
1 'polypeptide(L)'
;MRIACPSCSTEYDVPDRLLAGAARTLRCSRCAAVFPLPHAEPPAAEAPRPPPALPSPARDAEPAPTAVPLPPMGPRPPIAAEPKTDRALIRAWVASLVVVVGAAVALVMFRSSVMTAWPPATRLFGAIGLG
;
A
#
# COMPACT_ATOMS: atom_id res chain seq x y z
N MET A 1 -2.18 5.19 -15.60
CA MET A 1 -2.71 6.51 -15.14
C MET A 1 -1.77 7.08 -14.09
N ARG A 2 -1.55 8.41 -14.02
CA ARG A 2 -0.70 9.04 -13.00
C ARG A 2 -1.53 9.64 -11.87
N ILE A 3 -1.18 9.33 -10.63
CA ILE A 3 -1.86 9.84 -9.42
C ILE A 3 -0.81 10.43 -8.47
N ALA A 4 -1.07 11.63 -7.95
CA ALA A 4 -0.21 12.29 -6.99
C ALA A 4 -0.71 12.10 -5.55
N CYS A 5 0.20 11.85 -4.61
CA CYS A 5 -0.14 11.80 -3.19
C CYS A 5 -0.42 13.22 -2.64
N PRO A 6 -1.58 13.46 -1.99
CA PRO A 6 -1.92 14.79 -1.46
C PRO A 6 -1.03 15.23 -0.28
N SER A 7 -0.35 14.29 0.39
CA SER A 7 0.48 14.59 1.57
C SER A 7 1.94 14.90 1.26
N CYS A 8 2.48 14.41 0.14
CA CYS A 8 3.90 14.57 -0.18
C CYS A 8 4.19 14.79 -1.67
N SER A 9 3.15 15.03 -2.47
CA SER A 9 3.22 15.37 -3.90
C SER A 9 4.05 14.40 -4.77
N THR A 10 4.16 13.14 -4.34
CA THR A 10 4.86 12.11 -5.11
C THR A 10 3.90 11.49 -6.12
N GLU A 11 4.35 11.39 -7.36
CA GLU A 11 3.60 10.80 -8.47
C GLU A 11 3.82 9.29 -8.56
N TYR A 12 2.74 8.56 -8.84
CA TYR A 12 2.75 7.12 -9.05
C TYR A 12 2.06 6.76 -10.36
N ASP A 13 2.65 5.83 -11.11
CA ASP A 13 1.96 5.17 -12.23
C ASP A 13 1.16 3.98 -11.70
N VAL A 14 -0.17 4.09 -11.78
CA VAL A 14 -1.09 3.06 -11.33
C VAL A 14 -1.78 2.44 -12.56
N PRO A 15 -1.68 1.11 -12.74
CA PRO A 15 -2.30 0.42 -13.87
C PRO A 15 -3.82 0.34 -13.70
N ASP A 16 -4.55 0.53 -14.81
CA ASP A 16 -6.02 0.69 -14.83
C ASP A 16 -6.80 -0.50 -14.25
N ARG A 17 -6.22 -1.70 -14.32
CA ARG A 17 -6.76 -2.91 -13.67
C ARG A 17 -6.95 -2.76 -12.15
N LEU A 18 -6.15 -1.91 -11.49
CA LEU A 18 -6.27 -1.63 -10.06
C LEU A 18 -7.31 -0.54 -9.77
N LEU A 19 -7.67 0.24 -10.79
CA LEU A 19 -8.65 1.33 -10.76
C LEU A 19 -10.05 0.88 -11.20
N ALA A 20 -10.17 -0.26 -11.88
CA ALA A 20 -11.42 -0.80 -12.43
C ALA A 20 -12.43 -1.31 -11.38
N GLY A 21 -12.17 -1.14 -10.08
CA GLY A 21 -13.05 -1.61 -8.99
C GLY A 21 -13.55 -0.46 -8.11
N ALA A 22 -14.75 -0.61 -7.54
CA ALA A 22 -15.39 0.37 -6.67
C ALA A 22 -14.49 0.77 -5.48
N ALA A 23 -14.25 2.08 -5.35
CA ALA A 23 -13.65 2.78 -4.22
C ALA A 23 -12.55 2.02 -3.44
N ARG A 24 -11.36 1.90 -4.03
CA ARG A 24 -10.16 1.46 -3.28
C ARG A 24 -9.40 2.64 -2.69
N THR A 25 -8.92 2.47 -1.46
CA THR A 25 -7.96 3.37 -0.84
C THR A 25 -6.55 3.05 -1.31
N LEU A 26 -5.75 4.08 -1.62
CA LEU A 26 -4.33 3.95 -1.97
C LEU A 26 -3.48 4.37 -0.78
N ARG A 27 -2.38 3.65 -0.55
CA ARG A 27 -1.35 4.00 0.43
C ARG A 27 -0.10 4.50 -0.28
N CYS A 28 0.37 5.68 0.08
CA CYS A 28 1.61 6.26 -0.42
C CYS A 28 2.83 5.49 0.12
N SER A 29 3.76 5.09 -0.74
CA SER A 29 4.99 4.40 -0.29
C SER A 29 6.02 5.34 0.36
N ARG A 30 5.98 6.64 0.04
CA ARG A 30 6.92 7.64 0.56
C ARG A 30 6.55 8.18 1.95
N CYS A 31 5.27 8.46 2.21
CA CYS A 31 4.82 9.06 3.47
C CYS A 31 3.77 8.24 4.21
N ALA A 32 3.42 7.05 3.71
CA ALA A 32 2.42 6.13 4.28
C ALA A 32 0.98 6.66 4.37
N ALA A 33 0.69 7.87 3.88
CA ALA A 33 -0.66 8.43 3.85
C ALA A 33 -1.63 7.55 3.02
N VAL A 34 -2.83 7.34 3.55
CA VAL A 34 -3.90 6.58 2.89
C VAL A 34 -4.98 7.55 2.41
N PHE A 35 -5.29 7.54 1.11
CA PHE A 35 -6.26 8.46 0.51
C PHE A 35 -7.23 7.72 -0.43
N PRO A 36 -8.51 8.14 -0.50
CA PRO A 36 -9.50 7.55 -1.40
C PRO A 36 -9.24 7.98 -2.84
N LEU A 37 -9.52 7.09 -3.79
CA LEU A 37 -9.56 7.44 -5.20
C LEU A 37 -10.90 8.10 -5.55
N PRO A 38 -10.90 9.15 -6.38
CA PRO A 38 -12.13 9.72 -6.91
C PRO A 38 -12.88 8.64 -7.69
N HIS A 39 -14.05 8.26 -7.18
CA HIS A 39 -14.94 7.33 -7.87
C HIS A 39 -15.77 8.10 -8.89
N ALA A 40 -15.97 7.54 -10.08
CA ALA A 40 -17.04 7.99 -10.96
C ALA A 40 -18.34 7.42 -10.38
N GLU A 41 -19.10 8.24 -9.65
CA GLU A 41 -20.42 7.92 -9.08
C GLU A 41 -21.16 6.94 -10.00
N PRO A 42 -21.53 5.73 -9.52
CA PRO A 42 -22.33 4.84 -10.34
C PRO A 42 -23.62 5.63 -10.62
N PRO A 43 -24.11 5.70 -11.88
CA PRO A 43 -25.39 6.33 -12.13
C PRO A 43 -26.39 5.68 -11.19
N ALA A 44 -27.03 6.51 -10.37
CA ALA A 44 -28.11 6.08 -9.49
C ALA A 44 -29.11 5.34 -10.40
N ALA A 45 -29.13 4.02 -10.31
CA ALA A 45 -30.11 3.22 -10.99
C ALA A 45 -31.46 3.61 -10.37
N GLU A 46 -32.20 4.43 -11.10
CA GLU A 46 -33.57 4.83 -10.83
C GLU A 46 -34.35 3.57 -10.42
N ALA A 47 -34.79 3.52 -9.16
CA ALA A 47 -35.58 2.40 -8.65
C ALA A 47 -36.85 2.26 -9.51
N PRO A 48 -37.14 1.08 -10.10
CA PRO A 48 -38.39 0.88 -10.81
C PRO A 48 -39.58 1.16 -9.88
N ARG A 49 -40.49 2.05 -10.31
CA ARG A 49 -41.74 2.32 -9.60
C ARG A 49 -42.48 1.00 -9.33
N PRO A 50 -42.91 0.73 -8.08
CA PRO A 50 -43.63 -0.50 -7.77
C PRO A 50 -44.98 -0.54 -8.48
N PRO A 51 -45.40 -1.68 -9.05
CA PRO A 51 -46.74 -1.85 -9.61
C PRO A 51 -47.82 -1.74 -8.52
N PRO A 52 -49.07 -1.38 -8.89
CA PRO A 52 -50.14 -1.16 -7.93
C PRO A 52 -50.42 -2.45 -7.13
N ALA A 53 -50.54 -2.29 -5.80
CA ALA A 53 -50.80 -3.38 -4.89
C ALA A 53 -52.21 -3.95 -5.12
N LEU A 54 -52.28 -5.21 -5.55
CA LEU A 54 -53.51 -5.99 -5.46
C LEU A 54 -53.82 -6.26 -3.97
N PRO A 55 -55.10 -6.29 -3.54
CA PRO A 55 -55.45 -6.60 -2.17
C PRO A 55 -54.98 -8.03 -1.84
N SER A 56 -54.06 -8.13 -0.89
CA SER A 56 -53.62 -9.42 -0.33
C SER A 56 -54.80 -10.08 0.37
N PRO A 57 -55.10 -11.37 0.12
CA PRO A 57 -55.99 -12.10 1.00
C PRO A 57 -55.41 -12.05 2.41
N ALA A 58 -56.27 -11.87 3.40
CA ALA A 58 -55.91 -11.87 4.81
C ALA A 58 -55.08 -13.12 5.08
N ARG A 59 -53.80 -12.95 5.40
CA ARG A 59 -52.95 -14.02 5.87
C ARG A 59 -53.48 -14.42 7.23
N ASP A 60 -54.18 -15.55 7.28
CA ASP A 60 -54.35 -16.31 8.50
C ASP A 60 -52.99 -16.41 9.20
N ALA A 61 -52.98 -16.17 10.50
CA ALA A 61 -51.77 -16.09 11.30
C ALA A 61 -50.95 -17.38 11.18
N GLU A 62 -49.92 -17.34 10.35
CA GLU A 62 -48.89 -18.36 10.28
C GLU A 62 -48.14 -18.37 11.63
N PRO A 63 -47.91 -19.53 12.26
CA PRO A 63 -47.24 -19.60 13.55
C PRO A 63 -45.88 -18.95 13.45
N ALA A 64 -45.58 -18.05 14.39
CA ALA A 64 -44.29 -17.36 14.44
C ALA A 64 -43.14 -18.39 14.40
N PRO A 65 -42.12 -18.20 13.54
CA PRO A 65 -40.99 -19.10 13.49
C PRO A 65 -40.30 -19.10 14.85
N THR A 66 -40.18 -20.28 15.45
CA THR A 66 -39.43 -20.52 16.68
C THR A 66 -38.04 -19.93 16.54
N ALA A 67 -37.70 -18.95 17.39
CA ALA A 67 -36.39 -18.33 17.41
C ALA A 67 -35.32 -19.41 17.67
N VAL A 68 -34.50 -19.70 16.67
CA VAL A 68 -33.32 -20.54 16.83
C VAL A 68 -32.29 -19.74 17.65
N PRO A 69 -31.82 -20.25 18.81
CA PRO A 69 -30.78 -19.58 19.57
C PRO A 69 -29.51 -19.46 18.73
N LEU A 70 -29.01 -18.24 18.53
CA LEU A 70 -27.73 -18.01 17.88
C LEU A 70 -26.60 -18.52 18.81
N PRO A 71 -25.60 -19.26 18.29
CA PRO A 71 -24.45 -19.65 19.10
C PRO A 71 -23.71 -18.41 19.59
N PRO A 72 -23.14 -18.43 20.81
CA PRO A 72 -22.35 -17.32 21.31
C PRO A 72 -21.18 -17.07 20.37
N MET A 73 -21.07 -15.84 19.85
CA MET A 73 -19.89 -15.42 19.11
C MET A 73 -18.67 -15.59 20.03
N GLY A 74 -17.77 -16.49 19.65
CA GLY A 74 -16.51 -16.69 20.35
C GLY A 74 -15.69 -15.39 20.40
N PRO A 75 -14.71 -15.30 21.32
CA PRO A 75 -13.88 -14.11 21.46
C PRO A 75 -13.24 -13.72 20.13
N ARG A 76 -13.51 -12.50 19.68
CA ARG A 76 -12.94 -11.91 18.48
C ARG A 76 -11.41 -11.93 18.64
N PRO A 77 -10.63 -12.48 17.69
CA PRO A 77 -9.18 -12.55 17.82
C PRO A 77 -8.63 -11.13 17.93
N PRO A 78 -7.66 -10.87 18.84
CA PRO A 78 -7.04 -9.55 18.94
C PRO A 78 -6.35 -9.24 17.62
N ILE A 79 -6.69 -8.09 17.04
CA ILE A 79 -6.07 -7.58 15.82
C ILE A 79 -4.58 -7.35 16.16
N ALA A 80 -3.69 -7.94 15.36
CA ALA A 80 -2.27 -8.10 15.64
C ALA A 80 -1.59 -6.79 16.10
N ALA A 81 -0.67 -6.93 17.07
CA ALA A 81 0.06 -5.85 17.70
C ALA A 81 0.86 -4.97 16.71
N GLU A 82 0.95 -3.68 17.05
CA GLU A 82 1.69 -2.69 16.28
C GLU A 82 3.17 -3.07 16.11
N PRO A 83 3.77 -2.86 14.92
CA PRO A 83 5.18 -3.13 14.70
C PRO A 83 6.00 -2.12 15.48
N LYS A 84 6.51 -2.52 16.66
CA LYS A 84 7.52 -1.74 17.38
C LYS A 84 8.75 -1.68 16.49
N THR A 85 9.09 -0.48 16.01
CA THR A 85 10.34 -0.26 15.28
C THR A 85 11.50 -0.70 16.15
N ASP A 86 12.11 -1.82 15.76
CA ASP A 86 13.18 -2.42 16.52
C ASP A 86 14.42 -1.52 16.40
N ARG A 87 14.80 -0.89 17.51
CA ARG A 87 16.01 -0.04 17.58
C ARG A 87 17.25 -0.85 17.17
N ALA A 88 17.24 -2.17 17.34
CA ALA A 88 18.31 -3.05 16.87
C ALA A 88 18.36 -3.10 15.33
N LEU A 89 17.20 -3.13 14.67
CA LEU A 89 17.12 -3.09 13.20
C LEU A 89 17.64 -1.75 12.65
N ILE A 90 17.29 -0.63 13.29
CA ILE A 90 17.82 0.69 12.90
C ILE A 90 19.35 0.70 13.07
N ARG A 91 19.87 0.22 14.20
CA ARG A 91 21.32 0.17 14.45
C ARG A 91 22.04 -0.71 13.44
N ALA A 92 21.47 -1.87 13.10
CA ALA A 92 22.03 -2.75 12.07
C ALA A 92 22.07 -2.07 10.69
N TRP A 93 21.01 -1.35 10.33
CA TRP A 93 20.97 -0.56 9.09
C TRP A 93 22.00 0.57 9.08
N VAL A 94 22.13 1.32 10.17
CA VAL A 94 23.13 2.38 10.30
C VAL A 94 24.55 1.80 10.20
N ALA A 95 24.83 0.71 10.91
CA ALA A 95 26.13 0.04 10.83
C ALA A 95 26.44 -0.43 9.40
N SER A 96 25.46 -1.01 8.71
CA SER A 96 25.59 -1.42 7.30
C SER A 96 25.90 -0.22 6.38
N LEU A 97 25.16 0.89 6.53
CA LEU A 97 25.42 2.11 5.77
C LEU A 97 26.81 2.67 6.03
N VAL A 98 27.26 2.70 7.29
CA VAL A 98 28.61 3.15 7.65
C VAL A 98 29.67 2.28 7.00
N VAL A 99 29.49 0.95 6.99
CA VAL A 99 30.42 0.02 6.31
C VAL A 99 30.45 0.28 4.81
N VAL A 100 29.30 0.44 4.15
CA VAL A 100 29.22 0.72 2.71
C VAL A 100 29.88 2.05 2.35
N VAL A 101 29.60 3.11 3.11
CA VAL A 101 30.20 4.43 2.90
C VAL A 101 31.70 4.39 3.15
N GLY A 102 32.14 3.72 4.23
CA GLY A 102 33.56 3.54 4.53
C GLY A 102 34.30 2.81 3.41
N ALA A 103 33.71 1.74 2.89
CA ALA A 103 34.25 1.01 1.73
C ALA A 103 34.33 1.92 0.49
N ALA A 104 33.26 2.66 0.18
CA ALA A 104 33.27 3.59 -0.95
C ALA A 104 34.37 4.66 -0.82
N VAL A 105 34.52 5.26 0.37
CA VAL A 105 35.58 6.24 0.65
C VAL A 105 36.96 5.61 0.49
N ALA A 106 37.18 4.40 0.98
CA ALA A 106 38.43 3.68 0.79
C ALA A 106 38.72 3.44 -0.70
N LEU A 107 37.74 2.99 -1.49
CA LEU A 107 37.91 2.81 -2.94
C LEU A 107 38.27 4.12 -3.66
N VAL A 108 37.74 5.26 -3.22
CA VAL A 108 38.08 6.57 -3.78
C VAL A 108 39.49 7.01 -3.37
N MET A 109 39.89 6.80 -2.11
CA MET A 109 41.23 7.15 -1.63
C MET A 109 42.32 6.28 -2.27
N PHE A 110 42.06 4.98 -2.44
CA PHE A 110 42.96 4.01 -3.08
C PHE A 110 42.68 3.82 -4.58
N ARG A 111 42.05 4.82 -5.22
CA ARG A 111 41.58 4.71 -6.62
C ARG A 111 42.65 4.25 -7.59
N SER A 112 43.91 4.67 -7.40
CA SER A 112 45.01 4.34 -8.32
C SER A 112 45.29 2.84 -8.35
N SER A 113 45.43 2.20 -7.18
CA SER A 113 45.60 0.75 -7.06
C SER A 113 44.38 -0.01 -7.59
N VAL A 114 43.17 0.50 -7.35
CA VAL A 114 41.92 -0.10 -7.85
C VAL A 114 41.84 -0.02 -9.38
N MET A 115 42.19 1.13 -9.98
CA MET A 115 42.20 1.30 -11.44
C MET A 115 43.25 0.40 -12.11
N THR A 116 44.41 0.18 -11.47
CA THR A 116 45.43 -0.72 -12.01
C THR A 116 45.04 -2.19 -11.93
N ALA A 117 44.34 -2.60 -10.87
CA ALA A 117 43.87 -3.99 -10.71
C ALA A 117 42.59 -4.26 -11.51
N TRP A 118 41.75 -3.24 -11.73
CA TRP A 118 40.48 -3.35 -12.43
C TRP A 118 40.22 -2.15 -13.37
N PRO A 119 40.76 -2.21 -14.61
CA PRO A 119 40.61 -1.15 -15.62
C PRO A 119 39.17 -0.72 -15.96
N PRO A 120 38.12 -1.57 -15.85
CA PRO A 120 36.73 -1.15 -16.05
C PRO A 120 36.29 -0.04 -15.09
N ALA A 121 36.88 0.03 -13.89
CA ALA A 121 36.55 1.04 -12.89
C ALA A 121 36.84 2.47 -13.37
N THR A 122 37.77 2.66 -14.31
CA THR A 122 38.10 3.96 -14.91
C THR A 122 36.88 4.62 -15.56
N ARG A 123 36.01 3.83 -16.21
CA ARG A 123 34.77 4.35 -16.81
C ARG A 123 33.76 4.79 -15.76
N LEU A 124 33.66 3.99 -14.68
CA LEU A 124 32.74 4.27 -13.59
C LEU A 124 33.18 5.54 -12.85
N PHE A 125 34.44 5.65 -12.43
CA PHE A 125 34.97 6.86 -11.80
C PHE A 125 34.93 8.07 -12.74
N GLY A 126 35.24 7.90 -14.03
CA GLY A 126 35.13 8.96 -15.04
C GLY A 126 33.70 9.48 -15.20
N ALA A 127 32.69 8.61 -15.20
CA ALA A 127 31.29 9.01 -15.30
C ALA A 127 30.80 9.84 -14.09
N ILE A 128 31.44 9.69 -12.93
CA ILE A 128 31.12 10.43 -11.70
C ILE A 128 32.05 11.66 -11.53
N GLY A 129 32.93 11.95 -12.51
CA GLY A 129 33.86 13.09 -12.48
C GLY A 129 35.09 12.91 -11.59
N LEU A 130 35.37 11.68 -11.16
CA LEU A 130 36.48 11.29 -10.27
C LEU A 130 37.64 10.58 -11.02
N GLY A 131 37.61 10.65 -12.36
CA GLY A 131 38.59 10.07 -13.28
C GLY A 131 39.80 10.95 -13.49
#